data_AF-A0A1M4XL69-F1
#
_entry.id   AF-A0A1M4XL69-F1
#
_cell.length_a   1.000
_cell.length_b   1.000
_cell.length_c   1.000
_cell.angle_alpha   90.00
_cell.angle_beta   90.00
_cell.angle_gamma   90.00
#
_symmetry.space_group_name_H-M   'P 1'
#
loop_
_entity.id
_entity.type
_entity.pdbx_description
1 polymer ?
#
loop_
_entity_poly.entity_id
_entity_poly.type
_entity_poly.pdbx_seq_one_letter_code
_entity_poly.pdbx_strand_id
1 'polypeptide(L)'
;MKTDTTDTTTGARSDTLSASARNGKELFEDHDCQSCHPIDGEKQLAPPISGLFGSERELEDGSTVIADEGYIKESIQYPGAKVVMGFNNNMPSFRDLMTGRELQEVTDYIKALR
;
A
#
# COMPACT_ATOMS: atom_id res chain seq x y z
N MET A 1 -37.36 18.48 7.57
CA MET A 1 -36.98 17.08 7.84
C MET A 1 -36.32 16.49 6.60
N LYS A 2 -35.33 15.61 6.83
CA LYS A 2 -34.56 14.79 5.87
C LYS A 2 -33.26 15.45 5.40
N THR A 3 -32.26 15.56 6.28
CA THR A 3 -31.26 14.56 6.74
C THR A 3 -29.96 14.70 5.97
N ASP A 4 -28.95 15.20 6.67
CA ASP A 4 -27.53 15.05 6.39
C ASP A 4 -27.21 13.67 5.82
N THR A 5 -26.46 13.65 4.72
CA THR A 5 -25.64 12.50 4.36
C THR A 5 -24.20 12.93 4.50
N THR A 6 -23.64 12.62 5.67
CA THR A 6 -22.21 12.53 5.91
C THR A 6 -21.66 11.41 5.03
N ASP A 7 -21.01 11.76 3.92
CA ASP A 7 -20.15 10.81 3.22
C ASP A 7 -18.78 10.82 3.91
N THR A 8 -18.61 9.84 4.79
CA THR A 8 -17.33 9.49 5.40
C THR A 8 -16.56 8.64 4.41
N THR A 9 -15.74 9.29 3.58
CA THR A 9 -14.70 8.64 2.77
C THR A 9 -13.39 9.38 3.03
N THR A 10 -12.59 8.88 3.96
CA THR A 10 -11.20 9.32 4.17
C THR A 10 -10.26 8.24 3.63
N GLY A 11 -10.49 7.80 2.39
CA GLY A 11 -9.39 7.52 1.49
C GLY A 11 -8.84 8.87 1.04
N ALA A 12 -7.52 9.05 0.98
CA ALA A 12 -6.88 10.33 0.68
C ALA A 12 -7.63 11.04 -0.47
N ARG A 13 -8.29 12.18 -0.18
CA ARG A 13 -9.00 12.95 -1.22
C ARG A 13 -8.00 13.22 -2.34
N SER A 14 -8.30 12.75 -3.56
CA SER A 14 -7.43 12.91 -4.74
C SER A 14 -6.96 14.34 -4.96
N ASP A 15 -7.70 15.32 -4.43
CA ASP A 15 -7.38 16.75 -4.45
C ASP A 15 -6.14 17.16 -3.62
N THR A 16 -5.61 16.27 -2.77
CA THR A 16 -4.45 16.54 -1.88
C THR A 16 -3.19 15.76 -2.26
N LEU A 17 -3.26 14.85 -3.24
CA LEU A 17 -2.12 14.04 -3.65
C LEU A 17 -1.09 14.89 -4.43
N SER A 18 0.20 14.67 -4.12
CA SER A 18 1.29 15.21 -4.93
C SER A 18 1.21 14.65 -6.36
N ALA A 19 1.88 15.28 -7.33
CA ALA A 19 1.94 14.75 -8.70
C ALA A 19 2.51 13.31 -8.71
N SER A 20 3.55 13.05 -7.90
CA SER A 20 4.14 11.72 -7.73
C SER A 20 3.12 10.71 -7.22
N ALA A 21 2.39 11.06 -6.15
CA ALA A 21 1.39 10.17 -5.56
C ALA A 21 0.16 9.96 -6.47
N ARG A 22 -0.18 10.91 -7.34
CA ARG A 22 -1.23 10.73 -8.35
C ARG A 22 -0.80 9.71 -9.42
N ASN A 23 0.41 9.83 -9.95
CA ASN A 23 0.97 8.82 -10.86
C ASN A 23 1.06 7.45 -10.16
N GLY A 24 1.47 7.45 -8.89
CA GLY A 24 1.55 6.24 -8.08
C GLY A 24 0.20 5.55 -7.89
N LYS A 25 -0.88 6.31 -7.76
CA LYS A 25 -2.24 5.76 -7.73
C LYS A 25 -2.60 5.07 -9.04
N GLU A 26 -2.30 5.69 -10.18
CA GLU A 26 -2.55 5.11 -11.50
C GLU A 26 -1.78 3.80 -11.67
N LEU A 27 -0.49 3.79 -11.33
CA LEU A 27 0.34 2.58 -11.36
C LEU A 27 -0.17 1.49 -10.39
N PHE A 28 -0.62 1.88 -9.20
CA PHE A 28 -1.19 0.95 -8.23
C PHE A 28 -2.45 0.25 -8.79
N GLU A 29 -3.28 1.00 -9.52
CA GLU A 29 -4.48 0.51 -10.20
C GLU A 29 -4.14 -0.37 -11.41
N ASP A 30 -3.20 0.07 -12.26
CA ASP A 30 -2.77 -0.61 -13.48
C ASP A 30 -2.09 -1.96 -13.20
N HIS A 31 -1.40 -2.07 -12.06
CA HIS A 31 -0.81 -3.32 -11.58
C HIS A 31 -1.75 -4.16 -10.70
N ASP A 32 -3.02 -3.76 -10.59
CA ASP A 32 -4.09 -4.43 -9.85
C ASP A 32 -3.78 -4.69 -8.36
N CYS A 33 -3.01 -3.80 -7.72
CA CYS A 33 -2.58 -3.96 -6.33
C CYS A 33 -3.79 -3.96 -5.37
N GLN A 34 -4.85 -3.20 -5.67
CA GLN A 34 -6.09 -3.12 -4.88
C GLN A 34 -6.83 -4.46 -4.77
N SER A 35 -6.62 -5.40 -5.69
CA SER A 35 -7.30 -6.70 -5.68
C SER A 35 -6.93 -7.53 -4.45
N CYS A 36 -5.70 -7.36 -3.96
CA CYS A 36 -5.15 -8.07 -2.81
C CYS A 36 -4.96 -7.15 -1.59
N HIS A 37 -4.62 -5.88 -1.81
CA HIS A 37 -4.40 -4.87 -0.78
C HIS A 37 -5.56 -3.87 -0.77
N PRO A 38 -6.68 -4.17 -0.09
CA PRO A 38 -7.75 -3.20 0.06
C PRO A 38 -7.26 -1.98 0.83
N ILE A 39 -7.67 -0.81 0.35
CA ILE A 39 -7.46 0.46 1.08
C ILE A 39 -8.47 0.55 2.23
N ASP A 40 -9.72 0.11 2.00
CA ASP A 40 -10.78 0.03 3.00
C ASP A 40 -11.37 -1.39 3.06
N GLY A 41 -11.54 -1.96 4.26
CA GLY A 41 -12.38 -3.15 4.50
C GLY A 41 -11.71 -4.54 4.49
N GLU A 42 -12.56 -5.58 4.46
CA GLU A 42 -12.31 -6.90 5.07
C GLU A 42 -11.63 -7.99 4.21
N LYS A 43 -11.29 -7.76 2.94
CA LYS A 43 -10.68 -8.81 2.10
C LYS A 43 -9.18 -8.96 2.36
N GLN A 44 -8.81 -9.93 3.21
CA GLN A 44 -7.43 -10.16 3.65
C GLN A 44 -6.71 -11.22 2.79
N LEU A 45 -6.55 -10.99 1.48
CA LEU A 45 -5.55 -11.76 0.72
C LEU A 45 -4.13 -11.28 1.04
N ALA A 46 -4.00 -9.98 1.31
CA ALA A 46 -2.77 -9.34 1.74
C ALA A 46 -3.07 -8.29 2.84
N PRO A 47 -2.04 -7.79 3.53
CA PRO A 47 -2.24 -6.82 4.61
C PRO A 47 -2.83 -5.50 4.10
N PRO A 48 -3.65 -4.80 4.90
CA PRO A 48 -4.14 -3.47 4.54
C PRO A 48 -2.96 -2.49 4.42
N ILE A 49 -3.05 -1.58 3.46
CA ILE A 49 -2.01 -0.58 3.18
C ILE A 49 -2.36 0.83 3.65
N SER A 50 -3.63 1.08 4.03
CA SER A 50 -3.98 2.36 4.64
C SER A 50 -3.30 2.53 5.99
N GLY A 51 -2.68 3.68 6.21
CA GLY A 51 -1.90 3.95 7.41
C GLY A 51 -0.63 3.10 7.54
N LEU A 52 -0.19 2.42 6.47
CA LEU A 52 1.00 1.56 6.52
C LEU A 52 2.26 2.36 6.83
N PHE A 53 2.47 3.50 6.18
CA PHE A 53 3.74 4.22 6.30
C PHE A 53 4.00 4.71 7.74
N GLY A 54 5.12 4.27 8.32
CA GLY A 54 5.50 4.54 9.70
C GLY A 54 4.83 3.64 10.74
N SER A 55 3.97 2.71 10.34
CA SER A 55 3.40 1.69 11.24
C SER A 55 4.40 0.56 11.55
N GLU A 56 4.18 -0.14 12.66
CA GLU A 56 4.89 -1.39 12.97
C GLU A 56 4.25 -2.57 12.23
N ARG A 57 5.08 -3.50 11.76
CA ARG A 57 4.69 -4.79 11.17
C ARG A 57 5.40 -5.91 11.87
N GLU A 58 4.63 -6.87 12.36
CA GLU A 58 5.15 -8.16 12.82
C GLU A 58 5.36 -9.08 11.62
N LEU A 59 6.52 -9.72 11.55
CA LEU A 59 6.92 -10.62 10.47
C LEU A 59 6.71 -12.08 10.88
N GLU A 60 6.67 -12.98 9.91
CA GLU A 60 6.49 -14.43 10.14
C GLU A 60 7.57 -15.03 11.05
N ASP A 61 8.77 -14.44 11.09
CA ASP A 61 9.87 -14.86 11.97
C ASP A 61 9.75 -14.34 13.42
N GLY A 62 8.69 -13.60 13.74
CA GLY A 62 8.44 -13.01 15.06
C GLY A 62 9.19 -11.69 15.32
N SER A 63 9.92 -11.16 14.35
CA SER A 63 10.52 -9.82 14.44
C SER A 63 9.52 -8.72 14.07
N THR A 64 9.82 -7.49 14.48
CA THR A 64 9.04 -6.30 14.13
C THR A 64 9.87 -5.34 13.29
N VAL A 65 9.25 -4.73 12.29
CA VAL A 65 9.86 -3.72 11.43
C VAL A 65 8.97 -2.48 11.32
N ILE A 66 9.59 -1.31 11.19
CA ILE A 66 8.86 -0.08 10.81
C ILE A 66 8.67 -0.08 9.31
N ALA A 67 7.43 0.15 8.86
CA ALA A 67 7.09 0.29 7.46
C ALA A 67 7.51 1.65 6.92
N ASP A 68 8.83 1.86 6.81
CA ASP A 68 9.44 3.01 6.18
C ASP A 68 9.46 2.88 4.65
N GLU A 69 10.07 3.86 3.98
CA GLU A 69 10.16 3.88 2.51
C GLU A 69 10.99 2.70 1.97
N GLY A 70 12.03 2.28 2.69
CA GLY A 70 12.87 1.15 2.32
C GLY A 70 12.11 -0.17 2.39
N TYR A 71 11.36 -0.37 3.47
CA TYR A 71 10.48 -1.52 3.65
C TYR A 71 9.43 -1.62 2.53
N ILE A 72 8.76 -0.51 2.19
CA ILE A 72 7.74 -0.50 1.14
C ILE A 72 8.35 -0.89 -0.21
N LYS A 73 9.48 -0.26 -0.58
CA LYS A 73 10.18 -0.56 -1.84
C LYS A 73 10.74 -1.98 -1.90
N GLU A 74 11.25 -2.49 -0.79
CA GLU A 74 11.74 -3.86 -0.69
C GLU A 74 10.58 -4.84 -0.82
N SER A 75 9.43 -4.58 -0.19
CA SER A 75 8.25 -5.44 -0.28
C SER A 75 7.69 -5.52 -1.71
N ILE A 76 7.74 -4.42 -2.47
CA ILE A 76 7.29 -4.39 -3.87
C ILE A 76 8.26 -5.16 -4.79
N GLN A 77 9.57 -5.03 -4.57
CA GLN A 77 10.58 -5.68 -5.42
C GLN A 77 10.86 -7.14 -5.02
N TYR A 78 10.86 -7.41 -3.72
CA TYR A 78 11.26 -8.67 -3.08
C TYR A 78 10.23 -9.07 -2.01
N PRO A 79 8.97 -9.36 -2.39
CA PRO A 79 7.88 -9.61 -1.44
C PRO A 79 8.12 -10.74 -0.45
N GLY A 80 8.95 -11.72 -0.81
CA GLY A 80 9.33 -12.83 0.07
C GLY A 80 10.43 -12.52 1.07
N ALA A 81 11.02 -11.32 1.06
CA ALA A 81 12.12 -10.97 1.97
C ALA A 81 11.62 -10.75 3.41
N LYS A 82 10.42 -10.17 3.56
CA LYS A 82 9.81 -9.82 4.85
C LYS A 82 8.30 -10.07 4.78
N VAL A 83 7.90 -11.31 5.04
CA VAL A 83 6.48 -11.70 5.01
C VAL A 83 5.82 -11.28 6.31
N VAL A 84 4.71 -10.53 6.21
CA VAL A 84 3.92 -10.07 7.37
C VAL A 84 3.25 -11.27 8.03
N MET A 85 3.26 -11.32 9.36
CA MET A 85 2.63 -12.39 10.14
C MET A 85 1.17 -12.58 9.75
N GLY A 86 0.77 -13.85 9.55
CA GLY A 86 -0.59 -14.23 9.19
C GLY A 86 -0.91 -14.15 7.68
N PHE A 87 0.05 -13.79 6.83
CA PHE A 87 -0.12 -13.73 5.38
C PHE A 87 0.81 -14.71 4.65
N ASN A 88 0.37 -15.16 3.49
CA ASN A 88 1.18 -16.03 2.62
C ASN A 88 2.09 -15.20 1.71
N ASN A 89 3.24 -15.77 1.32
CA ASN A 89 4.14 -15.19 0.31
C ASN A 89 3.58 -15.36 -1.12
N ASN A 90 2.47 -14.68 -1.40
CA ASN A 90 1.77 -14.70 -2.70
C ASN A 90 1.86 -13.38 -3.46
N MET A 91 2.47 -12.34 -2.88
CA MET A 91 2.63 -11.05 -3.54
C MET A 91 3.62 -11.21 -4.72
N PRO A 92 3.25 -10.79 -5.94
CA PRO A 92 4.16 -10.87 -7.09
C PRO A 92 5.32 -9.88 -6.95
N SER A 93 6.48 -10.23 -7.51
CA SER A 93 7.62 -9.32 -7.58
C SER A 93 7.47 -8.33 -8.74
N PHE A 94 7.73 -7.05 -8.47
CA PHE A 94 7.71 -5.98 -9.47
C PHE A 94 9.10 -5.46 -9.84
N ARG A 95 10.17 -6.12 -9.39
CA ARG A 95 11.56 -5.66 -9.60
C ARG A 95 11.88 -5.38 -11.07
N ASP A 96 11.40 -6.24 -11.95
CA ASP A 96 11.69 -6.19 -13.39
C ASP A 96 10.49 -5.61 -14.19
N LEU A 97 9.43 -5.17 -13.49
CA LEU A 97 8.19 -4.63 -14.07
C LEU A 97 8.02 -3.12 -13.85
N MET A 98 8.70 -2.56 -12.86
CA MET A 98 8.68 -1.13 -12.54
C MET A 98 10.08 -0.54 -12.65
N THR A 99 10.18 0.62 -13.27
CA THR A 99 11.37 1.47 -13.16
C THR A 99 11.52 2.01 -11.74
N GLY A 100 12.72 2.47 -11.38
CA GLY A 100 12.93 3.10 -10.06
C GLY A 100 12.05 4.34 -9.83
N ARG A 101 11.62 5.02 -10.91
CA ARG A 101 10.69 6.14 -10.84
C ARG A 101 9.27 5.68 -10.52
N GLU A 102 8.75 4.70 -11.25
CA GLU A 102 7.40 4.15 -11.02
C GLU A 102 7.29 3.55 -9.61
N LEU A 103 8.35 2.85 -9.17
CA LEU A 103 8.44 2.36 -7.80
C LEU A 103 8.35 3.49 -6.77
N GLN A 104 9.03 4.62 -7.01
CA GLN A 104 8.93 5.80 -6.14
C GLN A 104 7.51 6.38 -6.13
N GLU A 105 6.90 6.53 -7.31
CA GLU A 105 5.56 7.09 -7.46
C GLU A 105 4.53 6.25 -6.71
N VAL A 106 4.53 4.91 -6.87
CA VAL A 106 3.69 3.98 -6.10
C VAL A 106 3.95 4.08 -4.60
N THR A 107 5.23 4.18 -4.20
CA THR A 107 5.60 4.33 -2.78
C THR A 107 5.05 5.63 -2.20
N ASP A 108 5.11 6.74 -2.94
CA ASP A 108 4.55 8.02 -2.53
C ASP A 108 3.02 7.99 -2.41
N TYR A 109 2.34 7.21 -3.24
CA TYR A 109 0.91 6.95 -3.10
C TYR A 109 0.60 6.20 -1.80
N ILE A 110 1.29 5.09 -1.53
CA ILE A 110 1.13 4.31 -0.29
C ILE A 110 1.38 5.18 0.95
N LYS A 111 2.41 6.05 0.92
CA LYS A 111 2.71 7.01 1.99
C LYS A 111 1.58 8.01 2.25
N ALA A 112 0.75 8.30 1.25
CA ALA A 112 -0.36 9.23 1.37
C ALA A 112 -1.65 8.58 1.91
N LEU A 113 -1.75 7.25 1.92
CA LEU A 113 -2.89 6.52 2.48
C LEU A 113 -2.83 6.55 4.01
N ARG A 114 -3.90 7.02 4.66
CA ARG A 114 -3.99 7.19 6.11
C ARG A 114 -5.05 6.31 6.75
#